data_AF-A0A7R9KRC7-F1
#
_entry.id   AF-A0A7R9KRC7-F1
#
_cell.length_a   1.000
_cell.length_b   1.000
_cell.length_c   1.000
_cell.angle_alpha   90.00
_cell.angle_beta   90.00
_cell.angle_gamma   90.00
#
_symmetry.space_group_name_H-M   'P 1'
#
loop_
_entity.id
_entity.type
_entity.pdbx_description
1 polymer ?
#
loop_
_entity_poly.entity_id
_entity_poly.type
_entity_poly.pdbx_seq_one_letter_code
_entity_poly.pdbx_strand_id
1 'polypeptide(L)'
;DRICVASGGKQQVEISAEHILACSGAGDCPFGGSSAGAYQYYISDGIVSGGLYQSHVGCQPYSLKGCEHHVTGHLPPCPKEDDPTPKCQHKCVAGYNGTYQSDLHFGSRAYSFSNRNEELQQDIMKNGPVVASFTVYEDFPTYKSGVYKHLTGGHSGRHAVKIIGWGVESGVDYWLVANSWNPDWGDEGFFKIARGHNECGFEQQIVAGLPKVVLTYYSTSHQAQTMGKLMLVALLAACVAVSYPSPHGFKSMDDMVDYINSLDTTWKATKNFDSRYLDTVGPNLGLLPRNPSYVAGEAPAFDPSLALPESFDSRQQWPDCKSIKEIRDQASCGSCWAFAVAEAISDRICVASGGKQQVEISAENINDCSGAGGCNGGFMEEAYEYYVSDGVVTGGLYKSNVGCQPYTIPGCEHHVSGPLPACSATVPTPKCQEKCVAGYNGTYESDKHFGSKAYSVRSVQEIQQDIQKHGPVVAGFSVYTDFLTYKSGVYHHVTGKMEGGHAVKILGWGVESGVDYWLVANSWNADWGDKGYFKIRRGHNEGGIEGRISAGLPKL
;
A
#
# COMPACT_ATOMS: atom_id res chain seq x y z
N ASP A 1 16.14 -7.65 7.66
CA ASP A 1 14.73 -7.24 7.49
C ASP A 1 14.32 -7.00 6.03
N ARG A 2 14.76 -5.93 5.37
CA ARG A 2 14.27 -5.58 4.01
C ARG A 2 14.55 -6.62 2.92
N ILE A 3 15.64 -7.39 3.04
CA ILE A 3 15.93 -8.55 2.16
C ILE A 3 14.84 -9.63 2.30
N CYS A 4 14.38 -9.89 3.52
CA CYS A 4 13.30 -10.84 3.80
C CYS A 4 11.98 -10.35 3.18
N VAL A 5 11.64 -9.07 3.38
CA VAL A 5 10.43 -8.47 2.80
C VAL A 5 10.47 -8.54 1.26
N ALA A 6 11.55 -8.08 0.64
CA ALA A 6 11.67 -8.04 -0.82
C ALA A 6 11.74 -9.43 -1.48
N SER A 7 12.15 -10.47 -0.74
CA SER A 7 12.16 -11.86 -1.21
C SER A 7 10.87 -12.62 -0.90
N GLY A 8 9.87 -11.97 -0.30
CA GLY A 8 8.62 -12.62 0.14
C GLY A 8 8.87 -13.70 1.20
N GLY A 9 9.82 -13.46 2.11
CA GLY A 9 10.18 -14.38 3.20
C GLY A 9 11.20 -15.45 2.84
N LYS A 10 11.62 -15.56 1.57
CA LYS A 10 12.51 -16.64 1.09
C LYS A 10 13.97 -16.47 1.52
N GLN A 11 14.43 -15.24 1.73
CA GLN A 11 15.79 -14.96 2.18
C GLN A 11 15.77 -14.35 3.58
N GLN A 12 16.20 -15.12 4.57
CA GLN A 12 16.39 -14.66 5.94
C GLN A 12 17.88 -14.54 6.21
N VAL A 13 18.41 -13.35 5.95
CA VAL A 13 19.85 -13.05 6.08
C VAL A 13 20.03 -11.91 7.06
N GLU A 14 20.91 -12.12 8.03
CA GLU A 14 21.44 -11.09 8.92
C GLU A 14 22.66 -10.44 8.26
N ILE A 15 22.62 -9.11 8.10
CA ILE A 15 23.70 -8.36 7.45
C ILE A 15 24.73 -7.94 8.49
N SER A 16 26.00 -8.09 8.16
CA SER A 16 27.10 -7.87 9.09
C SER A 16 27.29 -6.39 9.45
N ALA A 17 26.99 -6.05 10.70
CA ALA A 17 27.38 -4.76 11.28
C ALA A 17 28.90 -4.61 11.38
N GLU A 18 29.62 -5.72 11.61
CA GLU A 18 31.10 -5.77 11.61
C GLU A 18 31.65 -5.26 10.27
N HIS A 19 31.14 -5.82 9.17
CA HIS A 19 31.62 -5.48 7.83
C HIS A 19 31.36 -4.01 7.48
N ILE A 20 30.16 -3.50 7.80
CA ILE A 20 29.82 -2.10 7.59
C ILE A 20 30.79 -1.22 8.39
N LEU A 21 30.93 -1.47 9.69
CA LEU A 21 31.76 -0.65 10.56
C LEU A 21 33.23 -0.67 10.14
N ALA A 22 33.75 -1.84 9.77
CA ALA A 22 35.16 -2.04 9.46
C ALA A 22 35.56 -1.55 8.05
N CYS A 23 34.70 -1.76 7.04
CA CYS A 23 35.09 -1.62 5.62
C CYS A 23 34.43 -0.47 4.87
N SER A 24 33.30 0.08 5.34
CA SER A 24 32.55 1.07 4.55
C SER A 24 33.19 2.46 4.50
N GLY A 25 34.08 2.77 5.45
CA GLY A 25 34.54 4.13 5.72
C GLY A 25 33.43 5.08 6.18
N ALA A 26 32.21 4.57 6.40
CA ALA A 26 31.08 5.36 6.87
C ALA A 26 31.01 5.45 8.40
N GLY A 27 31.85 4.71 9.13
CA GLY A 27 31.95 4.77 10.59
C GLY A 27 33.41 4.82 11.03
N ASP A 28 33.65 5.52 12.13
CA ASP A 28 34.94 5.59 12.80
C ASP A 28 34.69 5.71 14.31
N CYS A 29 34.75 4.60 15.05
CA CYS A 29 34.68 4.60 16.50
C CYS A 29 35.91 5.33 17.08
N PRO A 30 35.72 6.28 18.01
CA PRO A 30 34.48 6.60 18.74
C PRO A 30 33.60 7.72 18.14
N PHE A 31 34.00 8.32 17.02
CA PHE A 31 33.38 9.51 16.43
C PHE A 31 32.03 9.25 15.75
N GLY A 32 31.57 7.99 15.71
CA GLY A 32 30.29 7.58 15.16
C GLY A 32 30.35 7.34 13.66
N GLY A 33 29.24 7.53 12.95
CA GLY A 33 29.17 7.23 11.53
C GLY A 33 27.94 7.79 10.81
N SER A 34 27.85 7.48 9.51
CA SER A 34 26.82 7.93 8.59
C SER A 34 25.97 6.75 8.10
N SER A 35 24.72 6.69 8.56
CA SER A 35 23.74 5.70 8.08
C SER A 35 23.52 5.80 6.57
N ALA A 36 23.58 7.01 6.00
CA ALA A 36 23.52 7.21 4.56
C ALA A 36 24.74 6.62 3.84
N GLY A 37 25.95 6.82 4.40
CA GLY A 37 27.19 6.25 3.88
C GLY A 37 27.17 4.72 3.88
N ALA A 38 26.65 4.11 4.95
CA ALA A 38 26.48 2.66 5.03
C ALA A 38 25.56 2.12 3.92
N TYR A 39 24.45 2.82 3.61
CA TYR A 39 23.58 2.44 2.50
C TYR A 39 24.21 2.67 1.13
N GLN A 40 25.09 3.67 0.96
CA GLN A 40 25.87 3.82 -0.27
C GLN A 40 26.83 2.66 -0.46
N TYR A 41 27.57 2.28 0.59
CA TYR A 41 28.47 1.12 0.57
C TYR A 41 27.72 -0.18 0.25
N TYR A 42 26.51 -0.35 0.80
CA TYR A 42 25.64 -1.48 0.47
C TYR A 42 25.34 -1.60 -1.03
N ILE A 43 25.23 -0.47 -1.74
CA ILE A 43 24.93 -0.44 -3.17
C ILE A 43 26.20 -0.64 -4.00
N SER A 44 27.30 0.04 -3.65
CA SER A 44 28.52 0.07 -4.45
C SER A 44 29.36 -1.20 -4.30
N ASP A 45 29.50 -1.69 -3.07
CA ASP A 45 30.47 -2.73 -2.71
C ASP A 45 29.80 -4.01 -2.20
N GLY A 46 28.59 -3.88 -1.66
CA GLY A 46 27.84 -4.97 -1.04
C GLY A 46 28.33 -5.28 0.38
N ILE A 47 27.50 -6.01 1.14
CA ILE A 47 27.78 -6.34 2.53
C ILE A 47 27.58 -7.83 2.74
N VAL A 48 28.53 -8.49 3.40
CA VAL A 48 28.42 -9.90 3.77
C VAL A 48 27.40 -10.12 4.89
N SER A 49 26.97 -11.37 5.04
CA SER A 49 26.17 -11.78 6.18
C SER A 49 26.97 -11.74 7.49
N GLY A 50 26.28 -11.59 8.62
CA GLY A 50 26.88 -11.60 9.95
C GLY A 50 25.86 -11.95 11.01
N GLY A 51 26.25 -11.79 12.26
CA GLY A 51 25.41 -12.06 13.42
C GLY A 51 26.01 -11.42 14.67
N LEU A 52 25.42 -11.71 15.83
CA LEU A 52 25.89 -11.16 17.11
C LEU A 52 27.24 -11.75 17.54
N TYR A 53 27.85 -11.12 18.55
CA TYR A 53 29.06 -11.60 19.22
C TYR A 53 28.94 -13.10 19.57
N GLN A 54 29.92 -13.89 19.11
CA GLN A 54 29.99 -15.35 19.30
C GLN A 54 28.86 -16.20 18.69
N SER A 55 27.99 -15.64 17.86
CA SER A 55 26.84 -16.38 17.29
C SER A 55 27.22 -17.46 16.27
N HIS A 56 28.43 -17.42 15.69
CA HIS A 56 28.83 -18.21 14.51
C HIS A 56 27.86 -18.07 13.30
N VAL A 57 26.97 -17.07 13.32
CA VAL A 57 26.01 -16.77 12.25
C VAL A 57 26.66 -15.81 11.25
N GLY A 58 26.57 -16.17 9.97
CA GLY A 58 27.05 -15.38 8.85
C GLY A 58 28.57 -15.38 8.65
N CYS A 59 29.02 -14.74 7.58
CA CYS A 59 30.42 -14.65 7.17
C CYS A 59 31.27 -13.83 8.15
N GLN A 60 30.72 -12.73 8.68
CA GLN A 60 31.40 -11.82 9.61
C GLN A 60 30.50 -11.45 10.79
N PRO A 61 30.41 -12.29 11.85
CA PRO A 61 29.76 -11.93 13.10
C PRO A 61 30.49 -10.79 13.82
N TYR A 62 29.75 -10.03 14.63
CA TYR A 62 30.24 -8.87 15.37
C TYR A 62 31.34 -9.27 16.37
N SER A 63 32.42 -8.49 16.41
CA SER A 63 33.59 -8.81 17.24
C SER A 63 33.56 -8.16 18.62
N LEU A 64 32.78 -7.11 18.80
CA LEU A 64 32.69 -6.37 20.07
C LEU A 64 31.73 -7.06 21.05
N LYS A 65 32.16 -7.15 22.31
CA LYS A 65 31.40 -7.80 23.37
C LYS A 65 30.28 -6.86 23.83
N GLY A 66 29.06 -7.40 23.99
CA GLY A 66 27.94 -6.64 24.53
C GLY A 66 28.16 -6.17 25.97
N CYS A 67 27.59 -5.02 26.30
CA CYS A 67 27.65 -4.40 27.62
C CYS A 67 26.34 -3.67 27.97
N GLU A 68 26.17 -3.27 29.23
CA GLU A 68 25.00 -2.54 29.70
C GLU A 68 25.16 -1.02 29.59
N HIS A 69 24.13 -0.39 29.01
CA HIS A 69 23.95 1.06 28.95
C HIS A 69 23.07 1.60 30.10
N HIS A 70 22.73 0.75 31.07
CA HIS A 70 21.99 1.12 32.28
C HIS A 70 22.46 0.28 33.49
N VAL A 71 22.07 0.67 34.70
CA VAL A 71 22.67 0.14 35.93
C VAL A 71 22.13 -1.22 36.40
N THR A 72 21.12 -1.78 35.74
CA THR A 72 20.41 -3.00 36.17
C THR A 72 20.16 -3.96 35.00
N GLY A 73 21.20 -4.63 34.51
CA GLY A 73 21.09 -5.63 33.45
C GLY A 73 21.98 -6.86 33.69
N HIS A 74 21.87 -7.85 32.81
CA HIS A 74 22.58 -9.12 32.93
C HIS A 74 24.02 -9.06 32.38
N LEU A 75 24.35 -8.04 31.58
CA LEU A 75 25.70 -7.82 31.07
C LEU A 75 26.52 -6.94 32.03
N PRO A 76 27.87 -6.97 31.95
CA PRO A 76 28.67 -5.98 32.67
C PRO A 76 28.43 -4.57 32.10
N PRO A 77 28.57 -3.50 32.92
CA PRO A 77 28.52 -2.12 32.44
C PRO A 77 29.49 -1.87 31.29
N CYS A 78 29.10 -1.01 30.36
CA CYS A 78 30.00 -0.60 29.27
C CYS A 78 31.30 0.02 29.82
N PRO A 79 32.44 -0.27 29.18
CA PRO A 79 33.72 0.34 29.55
C PRO A 79 33.65 1.86 29.42
N LYS A 80 34.49 2.57 30.17
CA LYS A 80 34.60 4.04 30.08
C LYS A 80 35.27 4.50 28.79
N GLU A 81 36.08 3.63 28.20
CA GLU A 81 36.77 3.87 26.94
C GLU A 81 36.04 3.09 25.85
N ASP A 82 35.79 3.75 24.73
CA ASP A 82 35.16 3.13 23.57
C ASP A 82 36.10 2.13 22.92
N ASP A 83 35.55 1.00 22.46
CA ASP A 83 36.30 0.03 21.67
C ASP A 83 36.72 0.63 20.31
N PRO A 84 37.92 0.29 19.80
CA PRO A 84 38.38 0.78 18.51
C PRO A 84 37.58 0.14 17.36
N THR A 85 37.46 0.87 16.24
CA THR A 85 36.88 0.35 14.99
C THR A 85 37.60 -0.94 14.58
N PRO A 86 36.87 -2.05 14.35
CA PRO A 86 37.48 -3.28 13.84
C PRO A 86 38.17 -3.06 12.49
N LYS A 87 39.25 -3.80 12.23
CA LYS A 87 39.98 -3.70 10.96
C LYS A 87 39.20 -4.36 9.83
N CYS A 88 39.08 -3.69 8.68
CA CYS A 88 38.47 -4.27 7.49
C CYS A 88 39.15 -5.59 7.09
N GLN A 89 38.33 -6.62 6.82
CA GLN A 89 38.78 -7.93 6.34
C GLN A 89 37.92 -8.38 5.18
N HIS A 90 38.54 -8.86 4.11
CA HIS A 90 37.85 -9.45 2.96
C HIS A 90 37.86 -10.98 3.01
N LYS A 91 37.48 -11.54 4.17
CA LYS A 91 37.40 -12.98 4.41
C LYS A 91 36.30 -13.31 5.44
N CYS A 92 35.72 -14.50 5.34
CA CYS A 92 34.79 -15.01 6.34
C CYS A 92 35.52 -15.66 7.52
N VAL A 93 34.83 -15.78 8.66
CA VAL A 93 35.32 -16.52 9.83
C VAL A 93 35.54 -18.00 9.51
N ALA A 94 36.48 -18.62 10.23
CA ALA A 94 36.77 -20.04 10.08
C ALA A 94 35.51 -20.89 10.37
N GLY A 95 35.24 -21.87 9.50
CA GLY A 95 34.07 -22.74 9.60
C GLY A 95 32.82 -22.23 8.87
N TYR A 96 32.84 -21.02 8.29
CA TYR A 96 31.74 -20.53 7.46
C TYR A 96 31.65 -21.32 6.14
N ASN A 97 30.44 -21.75 5.78
CA ASN A 97 30.19 -22.47 4.53
C ASN A 97 29.94 -21.49 3.38
N GLY A 98 31.01 -20.98 2.79
CA GLY A 98 30.97 -20.03 1.68
C GLY A 98 32.27 -19.25 1.56
N THR A 99 32.32 -18.36 0.56
CA THR A 99 33.43 -17.41 0.39
C THR A 99 32.94 -16.00 0.64
N TYR A 100 33.86 -15.09 0.99
CA TYR A 100 33.55 -13.67 1.12
C TYR A 100 32.83 -13.12 -0.12
N GLN A 101 33.33 -13.46 -1.32
CA GLN A 101 32.77 -12.96 -2.57
C GLN A 101 31.36 -13.48 -2.85
N SER A 102 31.09 -14.74 -2.54
CA SER A 102 29.77 -15.35 -2.75
C SER A 102 28.72 -14.90 -1.73
N ASP A 103 29.17 -14.35 -0.60
CA ASP A 103 28.31 -13.93 0.51
C ASP A 103 27.93 -12.44 0.45
N LEU A 104 28.42 -11.70 -0.55
CA LEU A 104 28.09 -10.28 -0.68
C LEU A 104 26.62 -10.10 -1.10
N HIS A 105 25.89 -9.33 -0.30
CA HIS A 105 24.54 -8.88 -0.59
C HIS A 105 24.56 -7.41 -1.01
N PHE A 106 23.84 -7.08 -2.09
CA PHE A 106 23.88 -5.75 -2.69
C PHE A 106 22.56 -5.00 -2.54
N GLY A 107 22.66 -3.69 -2.38
CA GLY A 107 21.55 -2.76 -2.51
C GLY A 107 21.27 -2.40 -3.96
N SER A 108 20.01 -2.09 -4.27
CA SER A 108 19.61 -1.53 -5.55
C SER A 108 19.51 -0.01 -5.51
N ARG A 109 19.05 0.56 -4.39
CA ARG A 109 18.84 2.00 -4.22
C ARG A 109 18.84 2.41 -2.75
N ALA A 110 19.28 3.62 -2.46
CA ALA A 110 19.19 4.28 -1.15
C ALA A 110 18.48 5.62 -1.30
N TYR A 111 17.78 6.05 -0.25
CA TYR A 111 16.98 7.28 -0.23
C TYR A 111 16.73 7.74 1.21
N SER A 112 16.22 8.96 1.34
CA SER A 112 15.96 9.60 2.63
C SER A 112 14.57 10.23 2.72
N PHE A 113 14.11 10.37 3.95
CA PHE A 113 12.91 11.09 4.34
C PHE A 113 13.29 12.23 5.29
N SER A 114 12.56 13.34 5.19
CA SER A 114 12.69 14.46 6.10
C SER A 114 11.33 15.10 6.31
N ASN A 115 10.77 14.95 7.52
CA ASN A 115 9.45 15.43 7.92
C ASN A 115 8.31 14.97 6.99
N ARG A 116 8.38 13.72 6.52
CA ARG A 116 7.40 13.08 5.61
C ARG A 116 6.85 11.82 6.24
N ASN A 117 6.04 11.99 7.28
CA ASN A 117 5.62 10.88 8.14
C ASN A 117 4.74 9.86 7.40
N GLU A 118 3.87 10.33 6.51
CA GLU A 118 2.98 9.47 5.72
C GLU A 118 3.78 8.65 4.69
N GLU A 119 4.73 9.28 3.98
CA GLU A 119 5.63 8.56 3.07
C GLU A 119 6.47 7.52 3.82
N LEU A 120 6.90 7.86 5.05
CA LEU A 120 7.69 6.97 5.88
C LEU A 120 6.87 5.75 6.32
N GLN A 121 5.63 5.95 6.75
CA GLN A 121 4.71 4.87 7.11
C GLN A 121 4.48 3.93 5.91
N GLN A 122 4.24 4.48 4.73
CA GLN A 122 4.08 3.71 3.50
C GLN A 122 5.34 2.91 3.15
N ASP A 123 6.52 3.51 3.29
CA ASP A 123 7.78 2.82 3.02
C ASP A 123 8.05 1.68 4.01
N ILE A 124 7.75 1.89 5.29
CA ILE A 124 7.87 0.85 6.32
C ILE A 124 6.93 -0.31 6.03
N MET A 125 5.67 -0.05 5.66
CA MET A 125 4.72 -1.10 5.29
C MET A 125 5.16 -1.90 4.06
N LYS A 126 5.64 -1.21 3.03
CA LYS A 126 5.98 -1.83 1.75
C LYS A 126 7.30 -2.57 1.79
N ASN A 127 8.31 -1.94 2.38
CA ASN A 127 9.70 -2.33 2.23
C ASN A 127 10.35 -2.78 3.55
N GLY A 128 9.67 -2.58 4.68
CA GLY A 128 10.16 -2.94 6.01
C GLY A 128 10.89 -1.79 6.74
N PRO A 129 11.52 -2.07 7.89
CA PRO A 129 12.11 -1.08 8.79
C PRO A 129 13.08 -0.08 8.14
N VAL A 130 13.13 1.15 8.66
CA VAL A 130 13.99 2.28 8.23
C VAL A 130 14.95 2.69 9.36
N VAL A 131 15.96 3.49 9.05
CA VAL A 131 16.91 4.01 10.06
C VAL A 131 16.69 5.50 10.27
N ALA A 132 16.41 5.92 11.50
CA ALA A 132 16.32 7.32 11.89
C ALA A 132 17.54 7.73 12.70
N SER A 133 17.96 8.99 12.55
CA SER A 133 18.99 9.60 13.38
C SER A 133 18.40 10.80 14.13
N PHE A 134 18.53 10.80 15.46
CA PHE A 134 17.93 11.82 16.31
C PHE A 134 18.92 12.38 17.34
N THR A 135 18.56 13.51 17.94
CA THR A 135 19.33 14.14 19.01
C THR A 135 18.99 13.46 20.34
N VAL A 136 20.01 13.01 21.06
CA VAL A 136 19.86 12.41 22.39
C VAL A 136 20.09 13.48 23.45
N TYR A 137 19.19 13.52 24.42
CA TYR A 137 19.26 14.36 25.61
C TYR A 137 19.52 13.51 26.86
N GLU A 138 19.98 14.14 27.94
CA GLU A 138 20.38 13.46 29.18
C GLU A 138 19.25 12.67 29.86
N ASP A 139 17.98 12.98 29.55
CA ASP A 139 16.81 12.25 30.06
C ASP A 139 16.50 10.97 29.28
N PHE A 140 16.93 10.84 28.01
CA PHE A 140 16.64 9.66 27.18
C PHE A 140 17.16 8.33 27.75
N PRO A 141 18.39 8.22 28.30
CA PRO A 141 18.88 6.97 28.89
C PRO A 141 18.02 6.43 30.03
N THR A 142 17.19 7.28 30.64
CA THR A 142 16.27 6.90 31.73
C THR A 142 14.96 6.27 31.26
N TYR A 143 14.71 6.23 29.95
CA TYR A 143 13.49 5.68 29.37
C TYR A 143 13.25 4.23 29.81
N LYS A 144 12.03 3.93 30.28
CA LYS A 144 11.58 2.57 30.59
C LYS A 144 10.37 2.12 29.79
N SER A 145 9.37 2.99 29.61
CA SER A 145 8.13 2.68 28.89
C SER A 145 7.39 3.96 28.51
N GLY A 146 6.32 3.84 27.73
CA GLY A 146 5.47 4.95 27.31
C GLY A 146 5.99 5.68 26.08
N VAL A 147 5.39 6.81 25.70
CA VAL A 147 5.85 7.62 24.56
C VAL A 147 6.82 8.69 25.04
N TYR A 148 8.08 8.55 24.64
CA TYR A 148 9.14 9.50 24.96
C TYR A 148 8.89 10.86 24.32
N LYS A 149 9.02 11.90 25.13
CA LYS A 149 9.16 13.32 24.79
C LYS A 149 10.25 13.87 25.69
N HIS A 150 11.13 14.68 25.15
CA HIS A 150 12.17 15.33 25.93
C HIS A 150 11.53 16.29 26.95
N LEU A 151 11.95 16.17 28.20
CA LEU A 151 11.46 16.99 29.32
C LEU A 151 12.58 17.85 29.91
N THR A 152 13.79 17.32 30.02
CA THR A 152 14.89 18.01 30.71
C THR A 152 16.26 17.47 30.35
N GLY A 153 17.31 18.18 30.75
CA GLY A 153 18.69 17.79 30.49
C GLY A 153 19.29 18.39 29.22
N GLY A 154 20.62 18.39 29.16
CA GLY A 154 21.39 18.93 28.06
C GLY A 154 21.43 18.01 26.83
N HIS A 155 21.92 18.55 25.72
CA HIS A 155 22.25 17.78 24.52
C HIS A 155 23.43 16.84 24.82
N SER A 156 23.23 15.52 24.71
CA SER A 156 24.26 14.50 24.95
C SER A 156 24.93 14.01 23.68
N GLY A 157 24.26 14.07 22.52
CA GLY A 157 24.82 13.60 21.26
C GLY A 157 23.76 13.29 20.22
N ARG A 158 24.12 12.47 19.23
CA ARG A 158 23.21 11.94 18.21
C ARG A 158 23.25 10.42 18.20
N HIS A 159 22.13 9.78 17.87
CA HIS A 159 22.02 8.33 17.87
C HIS A 159 21.22 7.85 16.66
N ALA A 160 21.57 6.67 16.13
CA ALA A 160 20.92 6.04 15.00
C ALA A 160 20.14 4.80 15.47
N VAL A 161 18.88 4.70 15.08
CA VAL A 161 17.93 3.70 15.58
C VAL A 161 17.03 3.19 14.46
N LYS A 162 16.43 2.00 14.66
CA LYS A 162 15.61 1.34 13.64
C LYS A 162 14.13 1.55 13.93
N ILE A 163 13.42 2.28 13.07
CA ILE A 163 11.96 2.38 13.16
C ILE A 163 11.35 1.12 12.56
N ILE A 164 10.51 0.44 13.32
CA ILE A 164 9.86 -0.81 12.93
C ILE A 164 8.35 -0.69 12.77
N GLY A 165 7.75 0.39 13.28
CA GLY A 165 6.32 0.61 13.21
C GLY A 165 5.92 1.95 13.83
N TRP A 166 4.63 2.14 14.06
CA TRP A 166 4.06 3.31 14.70
C TRP A 166 2.72 2.93 15.35
N GLY A 167 2.17 3.81 16.17
CA GLY A 167 0.86 3.62 16.77
C GLY A 167 0.39 4.86 17.50
N VAL A 168 -0.66 4.68 18.30
CA VAL A 168 -1.19 5.70 19.22
C VAL A 168 -1.24 5.09 20.61
N GLU A 169 -0.70 5.79 21.60
CA GLU A 169 -0.80 5.40 23.01
C GLU A 169 -1.28 6.60 23.82
N SER A 170 -2.38 6.42 24.56
CA SER A 170 -2.99 7.48 25.38
C SER A 170 -3.21 8.80 24.61
N GLY A 171 -3.61 8.70 23.34
CA GLY A 171 -3.84 9.85 22.46
C GLY A 171 -2.57 10.50 21.89
N VAL A 172 -1.39 9.92 22.11
CA VAL A 172 -0.12 10.40 21.55
C VAL A 172 0.33 9.45 20.43
N ASP A 173 0.45 10.00 19.22
CA ASP A 173 1.09 9.33 18.09
C ASP A 173 2.56 9.03 18.39
N TYR A 174 3.02 7.82 18.08
CA TYR A 174 4.41 7.42 18.29
C TYR A 174 5.00 6.63 17.12
N TRP A 175 6.32 6.71 16.96
CA TRP A 175 7.14 5.74 16.24
C TRP A 175 7.56 4.63 17.18
N LEU A 176 7.41 3.36 16.77
CA LEU A 176 7.95 2.20 17.47
C LEU A 176 9.37 1.93 16.97
N VAL A 177 10.32 1.91 17.89
CA VAL A 177 11.74 1.97 17.55
C VAL A 177 12.50 0.89 18.30
N ALA A 178 13.32 0.13 17.57
CA ALA A 178 14.27 -0.81 18.14
C ALA A 178 15.60 -0.10 18.42
N ASN A 179 16.08 -0.21 19.65
CA ASN A 179 17.38 0.33 20.07
C ASN A 179 18.48 -0.75 19.93
N SER A 180 19.74 -0.32 19.97
CA SER A 180 20.93 -1.18 19.91
C SER A 180 21.60 -1.41 21.27
N TRP A 181 20.92 -1.05 22.38
CA TRP A 181 21.44 -1.12 23.75
C TRP A 181 20.96 -2.35 24.51
N ASN A 182 20.82 -3.48 23.81
CA ASN A 182 20.36 -4.78 24.32
C ASN A 182 18.87 -4.81 24.80
N PRO A 183 18.29 -6.01 25.04
CA PRO A 183 16.90 -6.15 25.44
C PRO A 183 16.56 -5.76 26.89
N ASP A 184 17.54 -5.62 27.79
CA ASP A 184 17.30 -5.26 29.19
C ASP A 184 16.93 -3.76 29.33
N TRP A 185 17.35 -2.93 28.37
CA TRP A 185 17.05 -1.50 28.33
C TRP A 185 15.64 -1.20 27.80
N GLY A 186 14.98 -0.18 28.36
CA GLY A 186 13.68 0.30 27.88
C GLY A 186 12.56 -0.74 28.00
N ASP A 187 11.73 -0.80 26.96
CA ASP A 187 10.62 -1.73 26.80
C ASP A 187 11.10 -2.93 25.96
N GLU A 188 11.82 -3.85 26.60
CA GLU A 188 12.44 -5.04 25.97
C GLU A 188 13.39 -4.71 24.79
N GLY A 189 14.20 -3.65 24.94
CA GLY A 189 15.10 -3.14 23.90
C GLY A 189 14.42 -2.19 22.90
N PHE A 190 13.13 -1.93 23.07
CA PHE A 190 12.36 -0.98 22.27
C PHE A 190 12.07 0.30 23.04
N PHE A 191 11.73 1.34 22.28
CA PHE A 191 11.12 2.54 22.81
C PHE A 191 10.12 3.12 21.82
N LYS A 192 9.23 3.97 22.35
CA LYS A 192 8.31 4.77 21.57
C LYS A 192 8.73 6.21 21.68
N ILE A 193 8.77 6.94 20.57
CA ILE A 193 9.02 8.39 20.55
C ILE A 193 7.88 9.08 19.83
N ALA A 194 7.52 10.26 20.34
CA ALA A 194 6.37 10.99 19.87
C ALA A 194 6.53 11.40 18.38
N ARG A 195 5.50 11.14 17.59
CA ARG A 195 5.45 11.29 16.12
C ARG A 195 4.64 12.53 15.73
N GLY A 196 4.92 13.12 14.57
CA GLY A 196 4.14 14.21 13.98
C GLY A 196 4.64 15.63 14.26
N HIS A 197 5.63 15.78 15.13
CA HIS A 197 6.19 17.07 15.56
C HIS A 197 7.72 17.08 15.55
N ASN A 198 8.33 16.06 14.94
CA ASN A 198 9.77 15.95 14.81
C ASN A 198 10.49 16.07 16.17
N GLU A 199 9.97 15.35 17.17
CA GLU A 199 10.51 15.30 18.53
C GLU A 199 12.00 14.97 18.51
N CYS A 200 12.83 15.78 19.17
CA CYS A 200 14.30 15.62 19.15
C CYS A 200 14.94 15.54 17.75
N GLY A 201 14.30 16.07 16.70
CA GLY A 201 14.80 15.96 15.32
C GLY A 201 14.61 14.57 14.70
N PHE A 202 13.81 13.70 15.31
CA PHE A 202 13.67 12.29 14.94
C PHE A 202 13.18 12.07 13.51
N GLU A 203 12.42 13.02 12.96
CA GLU A 203 11.79 12.93 11.64
C GLU A 203 12.61 13.66 10.56
N GLN A 204 13.69 14.37 10.93
CA GLN A 204 14.51 15.15 9.99
C GLN A 204 15.46 14.31 9.15
N GLN A 205 16.03 13.25 9.72
CA GLN A 205 17.11 12.48 9.10
C GLN A 205 16.80 10.98 9.18
N ILE A 206 15.99 10.53 8.23
CA ILE A 206 15.65 9.12 8.10
C ILE A 206 16.17 8.61 6.76
N VAL A 207 16.82 7.46 6.76
CA VAL A 207 17.40 6.84 5.57
C VAL A 207 16.96 5.40 5.45
N ALA A 208 16.86 4.94 4.20
CA ALA A 208 16.47 3.60 3.88
C ALA A 208 17.12 3.13 2.58
N GLY A 209 17.15 1.81 2.37
CA GLY A 209 17.65 1.20 1.15
C GLY A 209 16.80 0.01 0.71
N LEU A 210 16.81 -0.28 -0.58
CA LEU A 210 16.19 -1.46 -1.16
C LEU A 210 17.27 -2.48 -1.52
N PRO A 211 17.03 -3.77 -1.26
CA PRO A 211 17.93 -4.84 -1.68
C PRO A 211 17.88 -5.05 -3.20
N LYS A 212 18.95 -5.61 -3.76
CA LYS A 212 19.00 -6.14 -5.13
C LYS A 212 18.67 -7.63 -5.07
N VAL A 213 17.39 -7.97 -5.19
CA VAL A 213 16.94 -9.37 -5.17
C VAL A 213 16.97 -9.95 -6.59
N VAL A 214 17.79 -10.97 -6.83
CA VAL A 214 17.73 -11.76 -8.06
C VAL A 214 16.61 -12.79 -7.91
N LEU A 215 15.45 -12.50 -8.49
CA LEU A 215 14.38 -13.48 -8.60
C LEU A 215 14.79 -14.53 -9.66
N THR A 216 15.34 -15.65 -9.23
CA THR A 216 15.43 -16.83 -10.10
C THR A 216 14.02 -17.37 -10.32
N TYR A 217 13.44 -17.06 -11.49
CA TYR A 217 12.22 -17.68 -11.96
C TYR A 217 12.47 -19.18 -12.15
N TYR A 218 12.08 -19.99 -11.17
CA TYR A 218 11.93 -21.43 -11.39
C TYR A 218 10.58 -21.68 -12.07
N SER A 219 10.68 -22.17 -13.31
CA SER A 219 9.60 -22.72 -14.10
C SER A 219 8.81 -23.75 -13.29
N THR A 220 7.49 -23.67 -13.40
CA THR A 220 6.50 -24.56 -12.78
C THR A 220 6.69 -26.02 -13.19
N SER A 221 7.04 -26.89 -12.25
CA SER A 221 6.48 -28.24 -12.15
C SER A 221 6.89 -28.91 -10.82
N HIS A 222 5.94 -29.64 -10.25
CA HIS A 222 6.04 -30.60 -9.14
C HIS A 222 5.97 -30.14 -7.67
N GLN A 223 4.90 -30.69 -7.06
CA GLN A 223 4.75 -31.14 -5.67
C GLN A 223 4.35 -30.13 -4.60
N ALA A 224 3.03 -29.92 -4.53
CA ALA A 224 2.32 -30.04 -3.28
C ALA A 224 2.64 -31.40 -2.61
N GLN A 225 3.23 -31.37 -1.41
CA GLN A 225 3.02 -32.30 -0.29
C GLN A 225 4.06 -32.03 0.81
N THR A 226 3.58 -32.06 2.06
CA THR A 226 4.30 -32.10 3.36
C THR A 226 4.38 -30.79 4.18
N MET A 227 3.27 -30.48 4.86
CA MET A 227 3.35 -29.94 6.22
C MET A 227 2.42 -30.74 7.13
N GLY A 228 3.03 -31.57 7.97
CA GLY A 228 2.38 -32.30 9.04
C GLY A 228 3.39 -32.57 10.14
N LYS A 229 3.04 -32.18 11.37
CA LYS A 229 3.72 -32.38 12.66
C LYS A 229 4.72 -31.29 13.07
N LEU A 230 4.30 -30.43 14.00
CA LEU A 230 4.79 -30.47 15.39
C LEU A 230 3.86 -29.60 16.27
N MET A 231 3.17 -30.24 17.22
CA MET A 231 2.46 -29.64 18.35
C MET A 231 2.70 -30.57 19.56
N LEU A 232 2.58 -30.02 20.77
CA LEU A 232 2.99 -30.48 22.11
C LEU A 232 4.43 -30.04 22.47
N VAL A 233 4.67 -29.23 23.51
CA VAL A 233 4.16 -29.31 24.89
C VAL A 233 4.14 -27.91 25.56
N ALA A 234 3.00 -27.51 26.15
CA ALA A 234 2.94 -26.84 27.46
C ALA A 234 1.48 -26.77 27.93
N LEU A 235 1.20 -27.49 29.03
CA LEU A 235 -0.11 -27.61 29.67
C LEU A 235 -0.24 -26.62 30.84
N LEU A 236 -1.47 -26.15 31.04
CA LEU A 236 -2.09 -25.73 32.30
C LEU A 236 -1.79 -24.33 32.87
N ALA A 237 -2.63 -23.37 32.49
CA ALA A 237 -3.27 -22.47 33.45
C ALA A 237 -4.71 -22.22 32.99
N ALA A 238 -5.68 -22.75 33.74
CA ALA A 238 -7.09 -22.50 33.52
C ALA A 238 -7.47 -21.13 34.09
N CYS A 239 -7.68 -20.16 33.22
CA CYS A 239 -8.52 -19.00 33.46
C CYS A 239 -9.57 -18.96 32.36
N VAL A 240 -10.83 -18.77 32.74
CA VAL A 240 -11.98 -18.69 31.85
C VAL A 240 -11.80 -17.49 30.92
N ALA A 241 -11.20 -17.72 29.75
CA ALA A 241 -11.20 -16.78 28.65
C ALA A 241 -12.36 -17.16 27.74
N VAL A 242 -13.30 -16.23 27.58
CA VAL A 242 -14.26 -16.26 26.47
C VAL A 242 -13.45 -16.46 25.20
N SER A 243 -13.63 -17.60 24.55
CA SER A 243 -12.93 -17.94 23.31
C SER A 243 -13.43 -17.01 22.21
N TYR A 244 -12.74 -15.89 22.01
CA TYR A 244 -12.82 -15.19 20.73
C TYR A 244 -12.10 -16.05 19.68
N PRO A 245 -12.74 -16.34 18.53
CA PRO A 245 -12.06 -17.04 17.46
C PRO A 245 -10.82 -16.25 17.05
N SER A 246 -9.71 -16.95 16.81
CA SER A 246 -8.50 -16.35 16.25
C SER A 246 -8.83 -15.57 14.97
N PRO A 247 -8.22 -14.41 14.70
CA PRO A 247 -8.60 -13.54 13.58
C PRO A 247 -8.30 -14.12 12.18
N HIS A 248 -7.79 -15.34 12.07
CA HIS A 248 -7.27 -15.91 10.83
C HIS A 248 -7.85 -17.32 10.62
N GLY A 249 -9.10 -17.37 10.15
CA GLY A 249 -9.73 -18.62 9.69
C GLY A 249 -11.25 -18.67 9.87
N PHE A 250 -11.99 -17.74 9.28
CA PHE A 250 -13.44 -17.88 9.17
C PHE A 250 -13.77 -19.09 8.27
N LYS A 251 -14.72 -19.93 8.69
CA LYS A 251 -15.11 -21.13 7.93
C LYS A 251 -16.07 -20.78 6.79
N SER A 252 -16.77 -19.66 6.91
CA SER A 252 -17.72 -19.14 5.92
C SER A 252 -17.75 -17.61 5.93
N MET A 253 -18.33 -17.02 4.88
CA MET A 253 -18.58 -15.58 4.83
C MET A 253 -19.62 -15.15 5.87
N ASP A 254 -20.56 -16.03 6.20
CA ASP A 254 -21.59 -15.76 7.21
C ASP A 254 -20.94 -15.57 8.60
N ASP A 255 -19.94 -16.39 8.96
CA ASP A 255 -19.19 -16.23 10.22
C ASP A 255 -18.43 -14.90 10.28
N MET A 256 -17.89 -14.44 9.15
CA MET A 256 -17.19 -13.15 9.05
C MET A 256 -18.17 -11.99 9.18
N VAL A 257 -19.33 -12.08 8.54
CA VAL A 257 -20.41 -11.09 8.65
C VAL A 257 -20.87 -10.96 10.10
N ASP A 258 -21.13 -12.07 10.77
CA ASP A 258 -21.55 -12.10 12.17
C ASP A 258 -20.48 -11.49 13.08
N TYR A 259 -19.20 -11.83 12.85
CA TYR A 259 -18.08 -11.24 13.57
C TYR A 259 -18.00 -9.72 13.38
N ILE A 260 -17.99 -9.23 12.14
CA ILE A 260 -17.91 -7.79 11.85
C ILE A 260 -19.09 -7.04 12.46
N ASN A 261 -20.31 -7.59 12.35
CA ASN A 261 -21.50 -6.95 12.92
C ASN A 261 -21.58 -7.03 14.45
N SER A 262 -20.83 -7.95 15.07
CA SER A 262 -20.67 -8.02 16.53
C SER A 262 -19.73 -6.94 17.08
N LEU A 263 -18.87 -6.37 16.23
CA LEU A 263 -17.97 -5.29 16.59
C LEU A 263 -18.68 -3.93 16.47
N ASP A 264 -18.23 -2.96 17.27
CA ASP A 264 -18.68 -1.56 17.17
C ASP A 264 -17.90 -0.82 16.08
N THR A 265 -18.12 -1.23 14.83
CA THR A 265 -17.49 -0.62 13.65
C THR A 265 -18.40 0.43 13.00
N THR A 266 -17.79 1.26 12.17
CA THR A 266 -18.45 2.35 11.44
C THR A 266 -19.22 1.88 10.21
N TRP A 267 -19.28 0.57 9.95
CA TRP A 267 -19.91 -0.03 8.79
C TRP A 267 -20.60 -1.35 9.14
N LYS A 268 -21.52 -1.79 8.28
CA LYS A 268 -22.24 -3.05 8.45
C LYS A 268 -21.89 -4.03 7.33
N ALA A 269 -21.72 -5.27 7.72
CA ALA A 269 -21.45 -6.39 6.83
C ALA A 269 -22.76 -7.11 6.46
N THR A 270 -22.82 -7.64 5.25
CA THR A 270 -23.84 -8.56 4.78
C THR A 270 -23.20 -9.64 3.92
N LYS A 271 -23.94 -10.71 3.68
CA LYS A 271 -23.55 -11.72 2.69
C LYS A 271 -23.74 -11.17 1.28
N ASN A 272 -22.70 -10.53 0.74
CA ASN A 272 -22.65 -10.27 -0.69
C ASN A 272 -22.11 -11.50 -1.42
N PHE A 273 -20.94 -12.04 -1.08
CA PHE A 273 -20.36 -13.16 -1.85
C PHE A 273 -20.67 -14.51 -1.18
N ASP A 274 -20.96 -15.54 -1.97
CA ASP A 274 -20.98 -16.92 -1.48
C ASP A 274 -19.54 -17.44 -1.37
N SER A 275 -19.25 -18.15 -0.28
CA SER A 275 -17.92 -18.69 0.05
C SER A 275 -17.28 -19.51 -1.08
N ARG A 276 -18.08 -20.10 -1.97
CA ARG A 276 -17.60 -20.87 -3.12
C ARG A 276 -16.92 -20.01 -4.19
N TYR A 277 -17.11 -18.70 -4.16
CA TYR A 277 -16.59 -17.76 -5.15
C TYR A 277 -15.39 -16.96 -4.66
N LEU A 278 -14.96 -17.13 -3.40
CA LEU A 278 -13.80 -16.41 -2.84
C LEU A 278 -12.54 -16.60 -3.69
N ASP A 279 -12.31 -17.81 -4.21
CA ASP A 279 -11.16 -18.11 -5.07
C ASP A 279 -11.24 -17.44 -6.45
N THR A 280 -12.43 -16.99 -6.85
CA THR A 280 -12.68 -16.27 -8.12
C THR A 280 -12.71 -14.75 -7.96
N VAL A 281 -12.74 -14.23 -6.73
CA VAL A 281 -12.78 -12.78 -6.49
C VAL A 281 -11.45 -12.14 -6.86
N GLY A 282 -10.33 -12.67 -6.38
CA GLY A 282 -8.99 -12.14 -6.66
C GLY A 282 -8.73 -11.87 -8.16
N PRO A 283 -8.96 -12.84 -9.06
CA PRO A 283 -8.85 -12.64 -10.51
C PRO A 283 -9.76 -11.55 -11.12
N ASN A 284 -10.86 -11.18 -10.46
CA ASN A 284 -11.74 -10.09 -10.88
C ASN A 284 -11.36 -8.74 -10.24
N LEU A 285 -10.41 -8.73 -9.30
CA LEU A 285 -9.73 -7.52 -8.80
C LEU A 285 -8.58 -7.18 -9.75
N GLY A 286 -8.88 -6.32 -10.70
CA GLY A 286 -8.08 -6.11 -11.91
C GLY A 286 -6.98 -5.05 -11.83
N LEU A 287 -6.65 -4.49 -10.67
CA LEU A 287 -5.66 -3.42 -10.62
C LEU A 287 -4.27 -3.99 -10.31
N LEU A 288 -3.39 -3.98 -11.31
CA LEU A 288 -2.01 -4.45 -11.18
C LEU A 288 -1.16 -3.45 -10.37
N PRO A 289 -0.11 -3.91 -9.66
CA PRO A 289 0.81 -3.01 -8.93
C PRO A 289 1.38 -1.94 -9.87
N ARG A 290 1.36 -0.67 -9.46
CA ARG A 290 1.82 0.46 -10.29
C ARG A 290 3.16 0.14 -10.98
N ASN A 291 3.22 0.37 -12.29
CA ASN A 291 4.43 0.24 -13.09
C ASN A 291 5.56 1.10 -12.46
N PRO A 292 6.69 0.51 -12.03
CA PRO A 292 7.76 1.24 -11.35
C PRO A 292 8.39 2.35 -12.21
N SER A 293 8.27 2.24 -13.53
CA SER A 293 8.79 3.21 -14.50
C SER A 293 7.79 4.32 -14.83
N TYR A 294 6.54 4.21 -14.37
CA TYR A 294 5.53 5.23 -14.62
C TYR A 294 5.89 6.54 -13.89
N VAL A 295 5.90 7.63 -14.66
CA VAL A 295 6.10 8.98 -14.13
C VAL A 295 4.78 9.72 -14.25
N ALA A 296 4.18 10.00 -13.09
CA ALA A 296 2.92 10.74 -13.05
C ALA A 296 3.06 12.13 -13.69
N GLY A 297 2.15 12.45 -14.60
CA GLY A 297 1.96 13.83 -15.05
C GLY A 297 1.60 14.77 -13.91
N GLU A 298 1.99 16.03 -14.03
CA GLU A 298 1.71 17.06 -13.01
C GLU A 298 0.20 17.34 -12.90
N ALA A 299 -0.34 17.38 -11.69
CA ALA A 299 -1.71 17.81 -11.47
C ALA A 299 -1.92 19.29 -11.83
N PRO A 300 -3.17 19.74 -12.08
CA PRO A 300 -3.50 21.16 -12.07
C PRO A 300 -3.02 21.84 -10.79
N ALA A 301 -2.67 23.12 -10.88
CA ALA A 301 -2.13 23.86 -9.74
C ALA A 301 -3.12 23.90 -8.57
N PHE A 302 -2.62 23.56 -7.38
CA PHE A 302 -3.38 23.66 -6.14
C PHE A 302 -3.69 25.12 -5.81
N ASP A 303 -4.94 25.40 -5.48
CA ASP A 303 -5.45 26.70 -5.09
C ASP A 303 -5.73 26.71 -3.57
N PRO A 304 -4.85 27.28 -2.75
CA PRO A 304 -5.03 27.29 -1.31
C PRO A 304 -6.20 28.18 -0.86
N SER A 305 -6.76 29.01 -1.74
CA SER A 305 -7.88 29.89 -1.42
C SER A 305 -9.25 29.26 -1.63
N LEU A 306 -9.31 28.12 -2.34
CA LEU A 306 -10.56 27.41 -2.57
C LEU A 306 -11.04 26.77 -1.25
N ALA A 307 -12.17 27.25 -0.75
CA ALA A 307 -12.84 26.63 0.39
C ALA A 307 -13.41 25.26 -0.01
N LEU A 308 -12.92 24.21 0.67
CA LEU A 308 -13.44 22.86 0.55
C LEU A 308 -14.61 22.68 1.54
N PRO A 309 -15.82 22.32 1.08
CA PRO A 309 -16.94 22.05 2.00
C PRO A 309 -16.69 20.79 2.84
N GLU A 310 -17.37 20.69 3.98
CA GLU A 310 -17.32 19.49 4.84
C GLU A 310 -17.81 18.22 4.10
N SER A 311 -18.82 18.38 3.24
CA SER A 311 -19.33 17.32 2.37
C SER A 311 -19.48 17.80 0.93
N PHE A 312 -19.20 16.92 -0.02
CA PHE A 312 -19.36 17.16 -1.44
C PHE A 312 -19.83 15.89 -2.14
N ASP A 313 -20.78 16.03 -3.07
CA ASP A 313 -21.28 14.94 -3.91
C ASP A 313 -21.41 15.45 -5.34
N SER A 314 -20.60 14.89 -6.25
CA SER A 314 -20.59 15.29 -7.66
C SER A 314 -21.97 15.18 -8.31
N ARG A 315 -22.84 14.26 -7.85
CA ARG A 315 -24.20 14.08 -8.37
C ARG A 315 -25.12 15.25 -8.03
N GLN A 316 -24.82 15.95 -6.94
CA GLN A 316 -25.54 17.14 -6.51
C GLN A 316 -24.96 18.40 -7.16
N GLN A 317 -23.63 18.45 -7.30
CA GLN A 317 -22.93 19.58 -7.93
C GLN A 317 -23.24 19.67 -9.44
N TRP A 318 -23.29 18.53 -10.13
CA TRP A 318 -23.57 18.46 -11.57
C TRP A 318 -24.76 17.53 -11.85
N PRO A 319 -25.99 17.94 -11.50
CA PRO A 319 -27.16 17.07 -11.57
C PRO A 319 -27.56 16.69 -13.01
N ASP A 320 -27.18 17.53 -13.98
CA ASP A 320 -27.46 17.34 -15.41
C ASP A 320 -26.50 16.34 -16.08
N CYS A 321 -25.37 16.02 -15.44
CA CYS A 321 -24.42 15.02 -15.91
C CYS A 321 -24.85 13.63 -15.48
N LYS A 322 -25.56 12.92 -16.38
CA LYS A 322 -26.18 11.62 -16.06
C LYS A 322 -25.18 10.53 -15.71
N SER A 323 -24.01 10.52 -16.36
CA SER A 323 -22.95 9.53 -16.16
C SER A 323 -22.45 9.46 -14.71
N ILE A 324 -22.49 10.57 -13.97
CA ILE A 324 -22.02 10.62 -12.57
C ILE A 324 -22.89 9.73 -11.66
N LYS A 325 -24.16 9.55 -12.04
CA LYS A 325 -25.14 8.73 -11.31
C LYS A 325 -25.15 7.27 -11.77
N GLU A 326 -24.48 6.95 -12.87
CA GLU A 326 -24.44 5.60 -13.43
C GLU A 326 -23.51 4.71 -12.59
N ILE A 327 -23.98 3.51 -12.26
CA ILE A 327 -23.17 2.40 -11.74
C ILE A 327 -23.07 1.35 -12.84
N ARG A 328 -21.84 0.92 -13.13
CA ARG A 328 -21.56 -0.08 -14.18
C ARG A 328 -21.24 -1.45 -13.59
N ASP A 329 -21.13 -2.45 -14.48
CA ASP A 329 -20.77 -3.82 -14.14
C ASP A 329 -19.63 -4.30 -15.04
N GLN A 330 -18.48 -4.60 -14.43
CA GLN A 330 -17.30 -5.13 -15.11
C GLN A 330 -17.41 -6.62 -15.49
N ALA A 331 -18.49 -7.29 -15.06
CA ALA A 331 -18.74 -8.71 -15.26
C ALA A 331 -17.58 -9.60 -14.78
N SER A 332 -17.49 -10.85 -15.25
CA SER A 332 -16.40 -11.79 -14.90
C SER A 332 -15.09 -11.46 -15.62
N CYS A 333 -14.61 -10.22 -15.51
CA CYS A 333 -13.39 -9.70 -16.11
C CYS A 333 -12.71 -8.76 -15.12
N GLY A 334 -11.40 -8.89 -14.92
CA GLY A 334 -10.58 -7.98 -14.11
C GLY A 334 -10.33 -6.63 -14.81
N SER A 335 -11.38 -5.99 -15.32
CA SER A 335 -11.35 -4.74 -16.10
C SER A 335 -11.67 -3.50 -15.27
N CYS A 336 -11.72 -3.59 -13.92
CA CYS A 336 -12.03 -2.46 -13.04
C CYS A 336 -11.21 -1.19 -13.35
N TRP A 337 -9.93 -1.36 -13.72
CA TRP A 337 -9.02 -0.29 -14.10
C TRP A 337 -9.50 0.47 -15.35
N ALA A 338 -10.08 -0.23 -16.33
CA ALA A 338 -10.66 0.35 -17.53
C ALA A 338 -12.04 0.98 -17.25
N PHE A 339 -12.87 0.32 -16.43
CA PHE A 339 -14.19 0.83 -16.03
C PHE A 339 -14.10 2.15 -15.27
N ALA A 340 -13.30 2.19 -14.19
CA ALA A 340 -13.18 3.40 -13.39
C ALA A 340 -12.68 4.60 -14.21
N VAL A 341 -11.72 4.36 -15.14
CA VAL A 341 -11.20 5.38 -16.05
C VAL A 341 -12.26 5.83 -17.06
N ALA A 342 -12.96 4.92 -17.73
CA ALA A 342 -14.04 5.25 -18.66
C ALA A 342 -15.16 6.04 -17.99
N GLU A 343 -15.57 5.63 -16.78
CA GLU A 343 -16.58 6.34 -15.99
C GLU A 343 -16.15 7.77 -15.65
N ALA A 344 -14.94 7.94 -15.11
CA ALA A 344 -14.43 9.26 -14.75
C ALA A 344 -14.24 10.16 -15.99
N ILE A 345 -13.79 9.63 -17.13
CA ILE A 345 -13.68 10.42 -18.37
C ILE A 345 -15.06 10.88 -18.84
N SER A 346 -16.06 9.99 -18.84
CA SER A 346 -17.45 10.31 -19.20
C SER A 346 -17.98 11.48 -18.35
N ASP A 347 -17.76 11.39 -17.04
CA ASP A 347 -18.16 12.42 -16.08
C ASP A 347 -17.46 13.76 -16.36
N ARG A 348 -16.14 13.72 -16.59
CA ARG A 348 -15.34 14.92 -16.81
C ARG A 348 -15.62 15.62 -18.13
N ILE A 349 -15.94 14.88 -19.20
CA ILE A 349 -16.39 15.48 -20.47
C ILE A 349 -17.68 16.29 -20.23
N CYS A 350 -18.63 15.74 -19.47
CA CYS A 350 -19.85 16.44 -19.13
C CYS A 350 -19.59 17.67 -18.25
N VAL A 351 -18.80 17.52 -17.18
CA VAL A 351 -18.44 18.61 -16.26
C VAL A 351 -17.75 19.75 -17.01
N ALA A 352 -16.71 19.45 -17.79
CA ALA A 352 -15.92 20.45 -18.50
C ALA A 352 -16.71 21.16 -19.60
N SER A 353 -17.66 20.46 -20.25
CA SER A 353 -18.50 21.05 -21.29
C SER A 353 -19.70 21.83 -20.75
N GLY A 354 -19.88 21.88 -19.42
CA GLY A 354 -21.03 22.48 -18.78
C GLY A 354 -22.34 21.77 -19.14
N GLY A 355 -22.31 20.44 -19.26
CA GLY A 355 -23.47 19.60 -19.58
C GLY A 355 -23.79 19.47 -21.08
N LYS A 356 -23.03 20.14 -21.96
CA LYS A 356 -23.30 20.16 -23.41
C LYS A 356 -22.91 18.86 -24.12
N GLN A 357 -21.86 18.20 -23.66
CA GLN A 357 -21.43 16.90 -24.17
C GLN A 357 -21.71 15.85 -23.10
N GLN A 358 -22.54 14.85 -23.42
CA GLN A 358 -22.82 13.71 -22.54
C GLN A 358 -22.55 12.44 -23.33
N VAL A 359 -21.42 11.80 -23.04
CA VAL A 359 -20.97 10.59 -23.72
C VAL A 359 -20.68 9.52 -22.69
N GLU A 360 -20.89 8.27 -23.08
CA GLU A 360 -20.45 7.11 -22.32
C GLU A 360 -19.17 6.60 -22.98
N ILE A 361 -18.05 6.71 -22.30
CA ILE A 361 -16.76 6.22 -22.80
C ILE A 361 -16.71 4.70 -22.71
N SER A 362 -16.17 4.07 -23.76
CA SER A 362 -16.10 2.63 -23.89
C SER A 362 -15.03 2.03 -22.98
N ALA A 363 -15.48 1.33 -21.93
CA ALA A 363 -14.59 0.48 -21.14
C ALA A 363 -14.06 -0.72 -21.98
N GLU A 364 -14.81 -1.16 -23.00
CA GLU A 364 -14.37 -2.19 -23.96
C GLU A 364 -13.12 -1.73 -24.72
N ASN A 365 -13.16 -0.52 -25.29
CA ASN A 365 -12.06 0.03 -26.07
C ASN A 365 -10.79 0.17 -25.21
N ILE A 366 -10.91 0.70 -24.00
CA ILE A 366 -9.78 0.81 -23.07
C ILE A 366 -9.26 -0.59 -22.71
N ASN A 367 -10.13 -1.54 -22.38
CA ASN A 367 -9.74 -2.88 -21.97
C ASN A 367 -9.02 -3.65 -23.09
N ASP A 368 -9.44 -3.47 -24.35
CA ASP A 368 -9.00 -4.32 -25.45
C ASP A 368 -7.87 -3.70 -26.27
N CYS A 369 -7.87 -2.37 -26.43
CA CYS A 369 -7.01 -1.67 -27.38
C CYS A 369 -5.91 -0.81 -26.74
N SER A 370 -5.99 -0.47 -25.45
CA SER A 370 -5.03 0.47 -24.85
C SER A 370 -3.62 -0.08 -24.68
N GLY A 371 -3.47 -1.41 -24.62
CA GLY A 371 -2.22 -2.06 -24.20
C GLY A 371 -1.93 -1.93 -22.70
N ALA A 372 -2.78 -1.23 -21.93
CA ALA A 372 -2.61 -1.00 -20.49
C ALA A 372 -3.09 -2.19 -19.63
N GLY A 373 -3.65 -3.25 -20.24
CA GLY A 373 -4.10 -4.43 -19.52
C GLY A 373 -5.11 -5.28 -20.29
N GLY A 374 -5.96 -5.97 -19.54
CA GLY A 374 -7.13 -6.69 -20.05
C GLY A 374 -7.93 -7.30 -18.90
N CYS A 375 -8.60 -8.44 -19.14
CA CYS A 375 -9.38 -9.13 -18.10
C CYS A 375 -8.55 -9.79 -17.00
N ASN A 376 -7.22 -9.89 -17.16
CA ASN A 376 -6.32 -10.37 -16.10
C ASN A 376 -5.70 -9.22 -15.29
N GLY A 377 -6.24 -8.01 -15.46
CA GLY A 377 -5.81 -6.79 -14.81
C GLY A 377 -5.05 -5.83 -15.71
N GLY A 378 -4.86 -4.60 -15.23
CA GLY A 378 -4.21 -3.51 -15.94
C GLY A 378 -3.82 -2.33 -15.07
N PHE A 379 -3.38 -1.26 -15.73
CA PHE A 379 -2.85 -0.05 -15.12
C PHE A 379 -3.75 1.16 -15.45
N MET A 380 -4.40 1.72 -14.43
CA MET A 380 -5.27 2.91 -14.57
C MET A 380 -4.52 4.15 -15.10
N GLU A 381 -3.23 4.25 -14.80
CA GLU A 381 -2.37 5.33 -15.27
C GLU A 381 -2.16 5.30 -16.79
N GLU A 382 -1.82 4.12 -17.32
CA GLU A 382 -1.57 3.91 -18.75
C GLU A 382 -2.87 4.02 -19.56
N ALA A 383 -4.02 3.69 -18.95
CA ALA A 383 -5.33 3.94 -19.56
C ALA A 383 -5.60 5.45 -19.78
N TYR A 384 -5.20 6.31 -18.84
CA TYR A 384 -5.27 7.76 -19.03
C TYR A 384 -4.24 8.27 -20.04
N GLU A 385 -3.06 7.65 -20.14
CA GLU A 385 -2.09 7.97 -21.19
C GLU A 385 -2.67 7.65 -22.57
N TYR A 386 -3.28 6.47 -22.75
CA TYR A 386 -3.98 6.07 -23.96
C TYR A 386 -5.10 7.06 -24.34
N TYR A 387 -5.87 7.52 -23.36
CA TYR A 387 -6.88 8.56 -23.58
C TYR A 387 -6.29 9.86 -24.14
N VAL A 388 -5.07 10.23 -23.75
CA VAL A 388 -4.40 11.44 -24.25
C VAL A 388 -3.75 11.20 -25.62
N SER A 389 -3.08 10.06 -25.81
CA SER A 389 -2.29 9.78 -27.02
C SER A 389 -3.12 9.32 -28.21
N ASP A 390 -4.06 8.42 -27.98
CA ASP A 390 -4.79 7.68 -29.02
C ASP A 390 -6.27 8.02 -29.04
N GLY A 391 -6.82 8.45 -27.90
CA GLY A 391 -8.24 8.73 -27.72
C GLY A 391 -9.08 7.46 -27.55
N VAL A 392 -10.26 7.62 -26.97
CA VAL A 392 -11.17 6.51 -26.65
C VAL A 392 -12.54 6.75 -27.29
N VAL A 393 -13.13 5.72 -27.88
CA VAL A 393 -14.47 5.80 -28.46
C VAL A 393 -15.58 5.67 -27.41
N THR A 394 -16.80 6.00 -27.79
CA THR A 394 -17.98 5.82 -26.95
C THR A 394 -18.41 4.35 -26.85
N GLY A 395 -19.06 3.97 -25.76
CA GLY A 395 -19.52 2.61 -25.51
C GLY A 395 -20.17 2.46 -24.13
N GLY A 396 -21.44 2.05 -24.13
CA GLY A 396 -22.19 1.78 -22.90
C GLY A 396 -22.09 0.32 -22.44
N LEU A 397 -23.00 -0.07 -21.54
CA LEU A 397 -23.06 -1.41 -20.98
C LEU A 397 -23.44 -2.50 -21.99
N TYR A 398 -23.28 -3.76 -21.58
CA TYR A 398 -23.66 -4.93 -22.36
C TYR A 398 -25.10 -4.85 -22.88
N LYS A 399 -25.25 -5.06 -24.20
CA LYS A 399 -26.54 -4.97 -24.93
C LYS A 399 -27.30 -3.65 -24.80
N SER A 400 -26.65 -2.57 -24.36
CA SER A 400 -27.26 -1.23 -24.34
C SER A 400 -27.50 -0.67 -25.75
N ASN A 401 -26.70 -1.10 -26.74
CA ASN A 401 -26.58 -0.48 -28.06
C ASN A 401 -26.21 1.01 -28.01
N VAL A 402 -25.54 1.44 -26.94
CA VAL A 402 -25.08 2.82 -26.75
C VAL A 402 -23.61 2.95 -27.13
N GLY A 403 -23.32 3.91 -28.02
CA GLY A 403 -21.96 4.23 -28.45
C GLY A 403 -21.37 3.31 -29.52
N CYS A 404 -20.14 3.62 -29.92
CA CYS A 404 -19.39 2.90 -30.95
C CYS A 404 -19.04 1.47 -30.54
N GLN A 405 -18.60 1.26 -29.29
CA GLN A 405 -18.17 -0.04 -28.76
C GLN A 405 -18.77 -0.32 -27.38
N PRO A 406 -20.05 -0.70 -27.30
CA PRO A 406 -20.65 -1.18 -26.06
C PRO A 406 -19.90 -2.41 -25.52
N TYR A 407 -19.88 -2.59 -24.20
CA TYR A 407 -19.22 -3.70 -23.53
C TYR A 407 -19.75 -5.06 -24.02
N THR A 408 -18.87 -6.02 -24.30
CA THR A 408 -19.28 -7.31 -24.91
C THR A 408 -19.48 -8.44 -23.90
N ILE A 409 -19.00 -8.27 -22.67
CA ILE A 409 -19.07 -9.29 -21.63
C ILE A 409 -20.38 -9.11 -20.83
N PRO A 410 -21.22 -10.14 -20.71
CA PRO A 410 -22.50 -10.04 -20.01
C PRO A 410 -22.31 -9.79 -18.52
N GLY A 411 -23.07 -8.83 -17.97
CA GLY A 411 -23.13 -8.60 -16.53
C GLY A 411 -23.53 -9.87 -15.77
N CYS A 412 -23.04 -9.99 -14.55
CA CYS A 412 -23.24 -11.16 -13.70
C CYS A 412 -23.32 -10.76 -12.24
N GLU A 413 -23.95 -11.61 -11.43
CA GLU A 413 -23.95 -11.43 -9.99
C GLU A 413 -22.62 -11.87 -9.42
N HIS A 414 -21.83 -10.87 -9.02
CA HIS A 414 -20.67 -11.06 -8.16
C HIS A 414 -21.09 -11.53 -6.76
N HIS A 415 -22.35 -11.26 -6.41
CA HIS A 415 -22.93 -11.50 -5.11
C HIS A 415 -24.04 -12.58 -5.10
N VAL A 416 -24.73 -12.76 -3.97
CA VAL A 416 -25.84 -13.70 -3.76
C VAL A 416 -26.91 -13.53 -4.85
N SER A 417 -27.77 -14.54 -5.02
CA SER A 417 -28.75 -14.60 -6.11
C SER A 417 -29.52 -13.29 -6.33
N GLY A 418 -29.30 -12.70 -7.50
CA GLY A 418 -30.00 -11.54 -8.03
C GLY A 418 -30.64 -11.84 -9.40
N PRO A 419 -31.06 -10.80 -10.14
CA PRO A 419 -31.66 -10.96 -11.47
C PRO A 419 -30.67 -11.45 -12.55
N LEU A 420 -29.35 -11.33 -12.36
CA LEU A 420 -28.34 -11.79 -13.30
C LEU A 420 -27.86 -13.23 -12.97
N PRO A 421 -27.22 -13.92 -13.93
CA PRO A 421 -26.52 -15.18 -13.64
C PRO A 421 -25.34 -14.94 -12.70
N ALA A 422 -25.02 -15.91 -11.84
CA ALA A 422 -23.81 -15.82 -11.01
C ALA A 422 -22.54 -15.72 -11.88
N CYS A 423 -21.59 -14.89 -11.45
CA CYS A 423 -20.30 -14.76 -12.13
C CYS A 423 -19.53 -16.09 -12.13
N SER A 424 -18.82 -16.33 -13.23
CA SER A 424 -17.95 -17.50 -13.40
C SER A 424 -16.48 -17.10 -13.24
N ALA A 425 -15.57 -18.04 -13.55
CA ALA A 425 -14.16 -17.71 -13.71
C ALA A 425 -13.96 -16.57 -14.73
N THR A 426 -12.88 -15.83 -14.55
CA THR A 426 -12.48 -14.70 -15.41
C THR A 426 -12.44 -15.11 -16.88
N VAL A 427 -13.08 -14.30 -17.73
CA VAL A 427 -13.14 -14.54 -19.18
C VAL A 427 -11.89 -14.00 -19.87
N PRO A 428 -11.50 -14.54 -21.05
CA PRO A 428 -10.42 -13.96 -21.85
C PRO A 428 -10.74 -12.53 -22.28
N THR A 429 -9.71 -11.67 -22.33
CA THR A 429 -9.84 -10.32 -22.90
C THR A 429 -10.37 -10.41 -24.35
N PRO A 430 -11.44 -9.68 -24.70
CA PRO A 430 -11.84 -9.56 -26.09
C PRO A 430 -10.72 -8.96 -26.95
N LYS A 431 -10.78 -9.21 -28.26
CA LYS A 431 -9.75 -8.71 -29.18
C LYS A 431 -10.06 -7.26 -29.53
N CYS A 432 -9.03 -6.40 -29.51
CA CYS A 432 -9.15 -5.05 -30.04
C CYS A 432 -9.76 -5.04 -31.44
N GLN A 433 -10.78 -4.20 -31.63
CA GLN A 433 -11.38 -3.94 -32.92
C GLN A 433 -11.35 -2.44 -33.18
N GLU A 434 -10.75 -1.98 -34.27
CA GLU A 434 -10.78 -0.56 -34.65
C GLU A 434 -12.01 -0.25 -35.52
N LYS A 435 -13.19 -0.64 -35.04
CA LYS A 435 -14.47 -0.42 -35.71
C LYS A 435 -15.62 -0.33 -34.72
N CYS A 436 -16.64 0.45 -35.07
CA CYS A 436 -17.88 0.51 -34.31
C CYS A 436 -18.80 -0.67 -34.62
N VAL A 437 -19.76 -0.93 -33.73
CA VAL A 437 -20.84 -1.89 -33.95
C VAL A 437 -21.69 -1.53 -35.16
N ALA A 438 -22.28 -2.54 -35.80
CA ALA A 438 -23.13 -2.33 -36.96
C ALA A 438 -24.35 -1.45 -36.60
N GLY A 439 -24.65 -0.47 -37.45
CA GLY A 439 -25.74 0.48 -37.23
C GLY A 439 -25.36 1.74 -36.43
N TYR A 440 -24.11 1.83 -35.93
CA TYR A 440 -23.62 3.07 -35.32
C TYR A 440 -23.49 4.19 -36.36
N ASN A 441 -23.94 5.40 -36.00
CA ASN A 441 -23.88 6.56 -36.88
C ASN A 441 -22.55 7.30 -36.70
N GLY A 442 -21.51 6.81 -37.38
CA GLY A 442 -20.17 7.37 -37.32
C GLY A 442 -19.10 6.32 -37.65
N THR A 443 -17.84 6.75 -37.69
CA THR A 443 -16.70 5.84 -37.79
C THR A 443 -15.96 5.79 -36.46
N TYR A 444 -15.17 4.72 -36.27
CA TYR A 444 -14.31 4.56 -35.09
C TYR A 444 -13.41 5.77 -34.88
N GLU A 445 -12.75 6.25 -35.94
CA GLU A 445 -11.87 7.42 -35.85
C GLU A 445 -12.63 8.72 -35.54
N SER A 446 -13.82 8.93 -36.11
CA SER A 446 -14.61 10.13 -35.81
C SER A 446 -15.21 10.15 -34.41
N ASP A 447 -15.28 8.98 -33.75
CA ASP A 447 -15.89 8.82 -32.42
C ASP A 447 -14.87 8.90 -31.28
N LYS A 448 -13.57 9.04 -31.59
CA LYS A 448 -12.52 9.15 -30.58
C LYS A 448 -12.62 10.46 -29.82
N HIS A 449 -12.61 10.35 -28.50
CA HIS A 449 -12.54 11.45 -27.56
C HIS A 449 -11.15 11.48 -26.92
N PHE A 450 -10.54 12.66 -26.84
CA PHE A 450 -9.15 12.81 -26.42
C PHE A 450 -9.03 13.53 -25.09
N GLY A 451 -8.03 13.14 -24.31
CA GLY A 451 -7.57 13.89 -23.15
C GLY A 451 -6.60 14.99 -23.55
N SER A 452 -6.64 16.12 -22.85
CA SER A 452 -5.61 17.15 -22.94
C SER A 452 -4.43 16.86 -22.00
N LYS A 453 -4.69 16.18 -20.88
CA LYS A 453 -3.67 15.86 -19.86
C LYS A 453 -4.07 14.63 -19.05
N ALA A 454 -3.10 13.80 -18.70
CA ALA A 454 -3.18 12.74 -17.69
C ALA A 454 -2.25 13.07 -16.52
N TYR A 455 -2.69 12.82 -15.29
CA TYR A 455 -1.93 13.21 -14.09
C TYR A 455 -2.30 12.38 -12.86
N SER A 456 -1.51 12.51 -11.80
CA SER A 456 -1.82 11.94 -10.47
C SER A 456 -1.93 13.02 -9.41
N VAL A 457 -2.78 12.76 -8.41
CA VAL A 457 -3.03 13.65 -7.27
C VAL A 457 -2.51 12.98 -5.99
N ARG A 458 -1.99 13.74 -5.01
CA ARG A 458 -1.15 13.15 -3.94
C ARG A 458 -1.58 13.45 -2.51
N SER A 459 -2.37 14.50 -2.27
CA SER A 459 -2.91 14.80 -0.93
C SER A 459 -4.44 14.80 -0.88
N VAL A 460 -5.02 14.61 0.31
CA VAL A 460 -6.48 14.64 0.52
C VAL A 460 -7.08 15.94 0.01
N GLN A 461 -6.48 17.08 0.32
CA GLN A 461 -6.97 18.39 -0.11
C GLN A 461 -6.88 18.57 -1.62
N GLU A 462 -5.79 18.09 -2.25
CA GLU A 462 -5.70 18.12 -3.71
C GLU A 462 -6.75 17.21 -4.36
N ILE A 463 -7.03 16.03 -3.80
CA ILE A 463 -8.07 15.11 -4.30
C ILE A 463 -9.44 15.79 -4.21
N GLN A 464 -9.78 16.36 -3.05
CA GLN A 464 -11.03 17.10 -2.86
C GLN A 464 -11.15 18.26 -3.84
N GLN A 465 -10.09 19.05 -4.00
CA GLN A 465 -10.08 20.18 -4.90
C GLN A 465 -10.20 19.76 -6.37
N ASP A 466 -9.50 18.71 -6.79
CA ASP A 466 -9.56 18.20 -8.16
C ASP A 466 -10.97 17.69 -8.47
N ILE A 467 -11.58 16.95 -7.54
CA ILE A 467 -12.98 16.53 -7.65
C ILE A 467 -13.91 17.74 -7.75
N GLN A 468 -13.76 18.74 -6.88
CA GLN A 468 -14.64 19.92 -6.86
C GLN A 468 -14.53 20.77 -8.13
N LYS A 469 -13.34 20.87 -8.72
CA LYS A 469 -13.09 21.69 -9.91
C LYS A 469 -13.41 20.96 -11.21
N HIS A 470 -13.09 19.68 -11.28
CA HIS A 470 -13.01 18.95 -12.55
C HIS A 470 -13.93 17.73 -12.61
N GLY A 471 -14.48 17.28 -11.48
CA GLY A 471 -15.33 16.10 -11.38
C GLY A 471 -14.58 14.85 -10.89
N PRO A 472 -15.25 13.70 -10.83
CA PRO A 472 -14.75 12.46 -10.22
C PRO A 472 -13.33 12.03 -10.66
N VAL A 473 -12.59 11.38 -9.77
CA VAL A 473 -11.23 10.84 -10.00
C VAL A 473 -11.21 9.33 -9.86
N VAL A 474 -10.16 8.67 -10.36
CA VAL A 474 -9.95 7.23 -10.18
C VAL A 474 -8.96 6.97 -9.06
N ALA A 475 -9.30 6.03 -8.19
CA ALA A 475 -8.45 5.58 -7.09
C ALA A 475 -8.18 4.08 -7.19
N GLY A 476 -6.96 3.69 -6.85
CA GLY A 476 -6.59 2.30 -6.61
C GLY A 476 -6.48 2.02 -5.12
N PHE A 477 -7.07 0.92 -4.65
CA PHE A 477 -6.93 0.48 -3.27
C PHE A 477 -6.83 -1.05 -3.16
N SER A 478 -6.34 -1.51 -2.01
CA SER A 478 -6.21 -2.92 -1.67
C SER A 478 -7.53 -3.40 -1.09
N VAL A 479 -8.08 -4.44 -1.70
CA VAL A 479 -9.28 -5.12 -1.23
C VAL A 479 -8.86 -6.25 -0.29
N TYR A 480 -9.51 -6.30 0.86
CA TYR A 480 -9.40 -7.38 1.83
C TYR A 480 -10.69 -8.19 1.84
N THR A 481 -10.64 -9.42 2.34
CA THR A 481 -11.80 -10.34 2.33
C THR A 481 -13.03 -9.74 3.01
N ASP A 482 -12.86 -8.95 4.08
CA ASP A 482 -13.95 -8.30 4.79
C ASP A 482 -14.68 -7.25 3.94
N PHE A 483 -13.98 -6.50 3.07
CA PHE A 483 -14.60 -5.55 2.14
C PHE A 483 -15.66 -6.20 1.24
N LEU A 484 -15.48 -7.47 0.89
CA LEU A 484 -16.44 -8.22 0.09
C LEU A 484 -17.81 -8.28 0.80
N THR A 485 -17.84 -8.22 2.13
CA THR A 485 -19.07 -8.22 2.92
C THR A 485 -19.71 -6.84 3.07
N TYR A 486 -19.13 -5.76 2.53
CA TYR A 486 -19.62 -4.40 2.75
C TYR A 486 -21.09 -4.21 2.38
N LYS A 487 -21.90 -3.67 3.30
CA LYS A 487 -23.28 -3.24 3.01
C LYS A 487 -23.48 -1.74 3.06
N SER A 488 -23.06 -1.09 4.15
CA SER A 488 -23.33 0.33 4.39
C SER A 488 -22.41 0.91 5.46
N GLY A 489 -22.38 2.24 5.58
CA GLY A 489 -21.53 2.96 6.53
C GLY A 489 -20.12 3.21 5.99
N VAL A 490 -19.21 3.67 6.85
CA VAL A 490 -17.84 4.03 6.45
C VAL A 490 -16.90 2.83 6.65
N TYR A 491 -16.50 2.20 5.56
CA TYR A 491 -15.59 1.05 5.58
C TYR A 491 -14.20 1.45 6.10
N HIS A 492 -13.66 0.57 6.94
CA HIS A 492 -12.25 0.43 7.26
C HIS A 492 -11.95 -1.05 7.48
N HIS A 493 -10.75 -1.50 7.16
CA HIS A 493 -10.37 -2.89 7.29
C HIS A 493 -10.31 -3.31 8.76
N VAL A 494 -10.87 -4.49 9.05
CA VAL A 494 -10.95 -5.08 10.39
C VAL A 494 -10.38 -6.50 10.41
N THR A 495 -10.59 -7.28 9.35
CA THR A 495 -10.17 -8.68 9.30
C THR A 495 -10.09 -9.25 7.88
N GLY A 496 -9.58 -10.46 7.74
CA GLY A 496 -9.44 -11.11 6.44
C GLY A 496 -8.12 -10.80 5.75
N LYS A 497 -7.83 -11.57 4.69
CA LYS A 497 -6.58 -11.47 3.93
C LYS A 497 -6.73 -10.46 2.81
N MET A 498 -5.61 -9.99 2.27
CA MET A 498 -5.60 -9.21 1.05
C MET A 498 -5.98 -10.10 -0.14
N GLU A 499 -6.96 -9.67 -0.93
CA GLU A 499 -7.44 -10.38 -2.12
C GLU A 499 -6.82 -9.83 -3.41
N GLY A 500 -6.50 -8.53 -3.45
CA GLY A 500 -5.90 -7.90 -4.63
C GLY A 500 -6.07 -6.38 -4.66
N GLY A 501 -5.62 -5.77 -5.76
CA GLY A 501 -5.84 -4.36 -6.04
C GLY A 501 -7.13 -4.16 -6.83
N HIS A 502 -7.89 -3.12 -6.49
CA HIS A 502 -9.12 -2.73 -7.19
C HIS A 502 -9.11 -1.24 -7.54
N ALA A 503 -9.65 -0.89 -8.71
CA ALA A 503 -9.76 0.49 -9.17
C ALA A 503 -11.22 0.93 -9.11
N VAL A 504 -11.46 2.13 -8.58
CA VAL A 504 -12.80 2.65 -8.30
C VAL A 504 -12.86 4.16 -8.57
N LYS A 505 -14.08 4.69 -8.74
CA LYS A 505 -14.33 6.11 -9.00
C LYS A 505 -14.71 6.84 -7.72
N ILE A 506 -13.90 7.80 -7.27
CA ILE A 506 -14.24 8.70 -6.16
C ILE A 506 -14.99 9.91 -6.71
N LEU A 507 -16.19 10.16 -6.20
CA LEU A 507 -17.07 11.24 -6.66
C LEU A 507 -17.46 12.24 -5.57
N GLY A 508 -16.94 12.10 -4.36
CA GLY A 508 -17.28 13.00 -3.27
C GLY A 508 -16.68 12.60 -1.93
N TRP A 509 -17.05 13.33 -0.89
CA TRP A 509 -16.64 13.09 0.49
C TRP A 509 -17.68 13.60 1.47
N GLY A 510 -17.56 13.24 2.73
CA GLY A 510 -18.36 13.78 3.81
C GLY A 510 -17.89 13.29 5.18
N VAL A 511 -18.77 13.47 6.16
CA VAL A 511 -18.61 12.99 7.53
C VAL A 511 -19.87 12.21 7.90
N GLU A 512 -19.71 10.99 8.40
CA GLU A 512 -20.81 10.17 8.91
C GLU A 512 -20.48 9.73 10.32
N SER A 513 -21.32 10.08 11.30
CA SER A 513 -21.11 9.75 12.71
C SER A 513 -19.72 10.14 13.24
N GLY A 514 -19.21 11.30 12.80
CA GLY A 514 -17.89 11.81 13.19
C GLY A 514 -16.71 11.19 12.43
N VAL A 515 -16.97 10.38 11.40
CA VAL A 515 -15.93 9.73 10.59
C VAL A 515 -15.91 10.27 9.18
N ASP A 516 -14.77 10.83 8.81
CA ASP A 516 -14.49 11.32 7.46
C ASP A 516 -14.47 10.17 6.45
N TYR A 517 -15.16 10.36 5.32
CA TYR A 517 -15.22 9.35 4.26
C TYR A 517 -15.06 9.93 2.86
N TRP A 518 -14.60 9.06 1.94
CA TRP A 518 -14.75 9.21 0.49
C TRP A 518 -16.03 8.52 0.03
N LEU A 519 -16.81 9.18 -0.83
CA LEU A 519 -17.96 8.59 -1.53
C LEU A 519 -17.46 7.98 -2.85
N VAL A 520 -17.66 6.68 -3.01
CA VAL A 520 -17.03 5.91 -4.08
C VAL A 520 -18.07 5.09 -4.83
N ALA A 521 -18.01 5.11 -6.16
CA ALA A 521 -18.77 4.23 -7.04
C ALA A 521 -17.93 2.99 -7.38
N ASN A 522 -18.54 1.81 -7.25
CA ASN A 522 -17.95 0.53 -7.60
C ASN A 522 -18.42 0.08 -9.00
N SER A 523 -17.77 -0.95 -9.55
CA SER A 523 -18.03 -1.51 -10.88
C SER A 523 -18.61 -2.93 -10.81
N TRP A 524 -19.35 -3.26 -9.75
CA TRP A 524 -19.95 -4.57 -9.49
C TRP A 524 -21.48 -4.52 -9.46
N ASN A 525 -22.07 -3.73 -10.36
CA ASN A 525 -23.52 -3.49 -10.45
C ASN A 525 -24.13 -2.74 -9.24
N ALA A 526 -25.40 -2.35 -9.39
CA ALA A 526 -26.12 -1.52 -8.43
C ALA A 526 -26.73 -2.31 -7.26
N ASP A 527 -26.71 -3.64 -7.29
CA ASP A 527 -27.27 -4.47 -6.22
C ASP A 527 -26.23 -4.70 -5.09
N TRP A 528 -24.94 -4.55 -5.39
CA TRP A 528 -23.85 -4.59 -4.41
C TRP A 528 -23.81 -3.36 -3.51
N GLY A 529 -23.45 -3.55 -2.22
CA GLY A 529 -23.20 -2.47 -1.28
C GLY A 529 -24.41 -1.55 -1.06
N ASP A 530 -24.18 -0.23 -1.09
CA ASP A 530 -25.21 0.80 -1.02
C ASP A 530 -25.56 1.28 -2.43
N LYS A 531 -26.36 0.48 -3.15
CA LYS A 531 -26.80 0.76 -4.52
C LYS A 531 -25.64 0.91 -5.52
N GLY A 532 -24.60 0.09 -5.38
CA GLY A 532 -23.36 0.15 -6.16
C GLY A 532 -22.32 1.13 -5.62
N TYR A 533 -22.66 1.89 -4.58
CA TYR A 533 -21.73 2.79 -3.91
C TYR A 533 -21.19 2.18 -2.61
N PHE A 534 -20.09 2.75 -2.14
CA PHE A 534 -19.60 2.55 -0.79
C PHE A 534 -18.95 3.82 -0.26
N LYS A 535 -18.76 3.85 1.06
CA LYS A 535 -17.97 4.89 1.74
C LYS A 535 -16.76 4.22 2.37
N ILE A 536 -15.60 4.86 2.28
CA ILE A 536 -14.35 4.38 2.85
C ILE A 536 -13.65 5.52 3.58
N ARG A 537 -13.00 5.19 4.69
CA ARG A 537 -12.38 6.16 5.59
C ARG A 537 -11.38 7.08 4.85
N ARG A 538 -11.60 8.39 4.95
CA ARG A 538 -10.78 9.45 4.35
C ARG A 538 -9.80 10.02 5.38
N GLY A 539 -8.61 10.43 4.93
CA GLY A 539 -7.56 11.03 5.76
C GLY A 539 -6.62 10.01 6.42
N HIS A 540 -6.82 8.72 6.13
CA HIS A 540 -6.08 7.62 6.73
C HIS A 540 -5.42 6.72 5.69
N ASN A 541 -5.56 7.04 4.40
CA ASN A 541 -5.12 6.22 3.29
C ASN A 541 -5.59 4.76 3.43
N GLU A 542 -6.86 4.57 3.83
CA GLU A 542 -7.46 3.26 4.09
C GLU A 542 -7.36 2.36 2.85
N GLY A 543 -6.79 1.16 3.01
CA GLY A 543 -6.47 0.27 1.89
C GLY A 543 -5.52 0.87 0.85
N GLY A 544 -4.88 2.01 1.10
CA GLY A 544 -4.06 2.73 0.11
C GLY A 544 -4.84 3.63 -0.84
N ILE A 545 -6.13 3.89 -0.60
CA ILE A 545 -7.02 4.56 -1.55
C ILE A 545 -6.58 5.99 -1.93
N GLU A 546 -5.82 6.67 -1.08
CA GLU A 546 -5.30 8.02 -1.33
C GLU A 546 -3.90 8.00 -1.97
N GLY A 547 -3.21 6.86 -1.93
CA GLY A 547 -1.84 6.69 -2.42
C GLY A 547 -1.73 6.45 -3.93
N ARG A 548 -2.85 6.15 -4.60
CA ARG A 548 -2.88 5.88 -6.04
C ARG A 548 -4.11 6.53 -6.69
N ILE A 549 -4.06 7.85 -6.86
CA ILE A 549 -5.08 8.62 -7.58
C ILE A 549 -4.59 8.97 -8.99
N SER A 550 -5.45 8.77 -9.98
CA SER A 550 -5.22 9.22 -11.35
C SER A 550 -6.45 9.91 -11.92
N ALA A 551 -6.18 10.89 -12.78
CA ALA A 551 -7.20 11.70 -13.40
C ALA A 551 -6.71 12.20 -14.77
N GLY A 552 -7.64 12.72 -15.55
CA GLY A 552 -7.35 13.39 -16.81
C GLY A 552 -8.27 14.56 -17.05
N LEU A 553 -7.84 15.52 -17.87
CA LEU A 553 -8.68 16.60 -18.36
C LEU A 553 -9.11 16.30 -19.80
N PRO A 554 -10.38 16.52 -20.18
CA PRO A 554 -10.81 16.32 -21.55
C PRO A 554 -10.26 17.40 -22.48
N LYS A 555 -10.18 17.08 -23.77
CA LYS A 555 -9.96 18.01 -24.87
C LYS A 555 -11.28 18.17 -25.63
N LEU A 556 -12.02 19.24 -25.33
CA LEU A 556 -13.36 19.50 -25.85
C LEU A 556 -13.40 20.12 -27.25
#